data_AF-A0A1Y6CVA6-F1
#
_entry.id   AF-A0A1Y6CVA6-F1
#
_cell.length_a   1.000
_cell.length_b   1.000
_cell.length_c   1.000
_cell.angle_alpha   90.00
_cell.angle_beta   90.00
_cell.angle_gamma   90.00
#
_symmetry.space_group_name_H-M   'P 1'
#
loop_
_entity.id
_entity.type
_entity.pdbx_description
1 polymer ?
#
loop_
_entity_poly.entity_id
_entity_poly.type
_entity_poly.pdbx_seq_one_letter_code
_entity_poly.pdbx_strand_id
1 'polypeptide(L)'
;MRKIFTLALLSCAGSALADAAPVLVDVPALVHASQAQVEQTLGAAEFCRKSRHGLACRYAAYGVEVVFAKDKAEQIIINDPGELPYDKSAIARLGFKGQEPEVATDEVMTWQTIPGIAELSLFPDHDKIDYALVVVTPPPGRK
;
A
#
# COMPACT_ATOMS: atom_id res chain seq x y z
N MET A 1 -18.37 -59.97 -32.56
CA MET A 1 -17.07 -59.28 -32.39
C MET A 1 -17.32 -57.96 -31.68
N ARG A 2 -16.58 -57.68 -30.61
CA ARG A 2 -16.89 -56.68 -29.55
C ARG A 2 -16.73 -55.23 -30.04
N LYS A 3 -17.72 -54.39 -29.71
CA LYS A 3 -17.76 -52.93 -29.93
C LYS A 3 -16.86 -52.24 -28.89
N ILE A 4 -15.95 -51.38 -29.36
CA ILE A 4 -15.08 -50.56 -28.51
C ILE A 4 -15.83 -49.26 -28.19
N PHE A 5 -16.09 -49.01 -26.91
CA PHE A 5 -16.60 -47.73 -26.40
C PHE A 5 -15.41 -46.86 -26.03
N THR A 6 -15.18 -45.79 -26.79
CA THR A 6 -14.17 -44.76 -26.48
C THR A 6 -14.74 -43.80 -25.44
N LEU A 7 -14.20 -43.82 -24.22
CA LEU A 7 -14.57 -42.91 -23.14
C LEU A 7 -13.77 -41.61 -23.29
N ALA A 8 -14.45 -40.50 -23.57
CA ALA A 8 -13.84 -39.17 -23.57
C ALA A 8 -13.73 -38.64 -22.13
N LEU A 9 -12.51 -38.52 -21.60
CA LEU A 9 -12.25 -37.79 -20.35
C LEU A 9 -12.21 -36.30 -20.63
N LEU A 10 -13.25 -35.59 -20.19
CA LEU A 10 -13.32 -34.13 -20.18
C LEU A 10 -12.74 -33.64 -18.84
N SER A 11 -11.46 -33.27 -18.82
CA SER A 11 -10.83 -32.63 -17.66
C SER A 11 -11.31 -31.18 -17.54
N CYS A 12 -12.18 -30.90 -16.57
CA CYS A 12 -12.47 -29.55 -16.12
C CYS A 12 -11.22 -28.99 -15.41
N ALA A 13 -10.53 -28.05 -16.05
CA ALA A 13 -9.57 -27.19 -15.37
C ALA A 13 -10.34 -26.24 -14.44
N GLY A 14 -10.39 -26.57 -13.15
CA GLY A 14 -10.88 -25.65 -12.13
C GLY A 14 -9.88 -24.51 -11.99
N SER A 15 -10.21 -23.32 -12.50
CA SER A 15 -9.49 -22.10 -12.19
C SER A 15 -9.68 -21.78 -10.72
N ALA A 16 -8.64 -22.00 -9.91
CA ALA A 16 -8.58 -21.44 -8.57
C ALA A 16 -8.54 -19.91 -8.71
N LEU A 17 -9.67 -19.25 -8.43
CA LEU A 17 -9.69 -17.81 -8.19
C LEU A 17 -8.88 -17.60 -6.91
N ALA A 18 -7.62 -17.18 -7.05
CA ALA A 18 -6.85 -16.68 -5.93
C ALA A 18 -7.60 -15.46 -5.39
N ASP A 19 -8.25 -15.64 -4.25
CA ASP A 19 -8.93 -14.56 -3.53
C ASP A 19 -7.85 -13.60 -3.06
N ALA A 20 -7.66 -12.51 -3.80
CA ALA A 20 -6.66 -11.51 -3.46
C ALA A 20 -7.08 -10.88 -2.14
N ALA A 21 -6.20 -10.95 -1.12
CA ALA A 21 -6.48 -10.36 0.18
C ALA A 21 -6.89 -8.87 0.04
N PRO A 22 -7.87 -8.40 0.83
CA PRO A 22 -8.46 -7.08 0.63
C PRO A 22 -7.44 -5.97 0.83
N VAL A 23 -7.55 -4.92 0.01
CA VAL A 23 -6.74 -3.70 0.18
C VAL A 23 -6.95 -3.14 1.59
N LEU A 24 -5.84 -2.90 2.29
CA LEU A 24 -5.82 -2.32 3.63
C LEU A 24 -6.08 -0.80 3.55
N VAL A 25 -5.24 -0.11 2.76
CA VAL A 25 -5.33 1.32 2.48
C VAL A 25 -5.06 1.54 1.00
N ASP A 26 -5.96 2.24 0.30
CA ASP A 26 -5.73 2.65 -1.09
C ASP A 26 -4.82 3.88 -1.13
N VAL A 27 -3.50 3.65 -1.01
CA VAL A 27 -2.50 4.72 -1.02
C VAL A 27 -2.52 5.54 -2.32
N PRO A 28 -2.69 4.96 -3.53
CA PRO A 28 -2.88 5.73 -4.75
C PRO A 28 -3.95 6.82 -4.65
N ALA A 29 -5.08 6.55 -3.97
CA ALA A 29 -6.14 7.54 -3.78
C ALA A 29 -5.74 8.71 -2.86
N LEU A 30 -4.69 8.56 -2.06
CA LEU A 30 -4.20 9.58 -1.12
C LEU A 30 -3.08 10.44 -1.73
N VAL A 31 -2.41 9.97 -2.78
CA VAL A 31 -1.32 10.71 -3.44
C VAL A 31 -1.84 12.07 -3.94
N HIS A 32 -1.22 13.16 -3.47
CA HIS A 32 -1.64 14.55 -3.75
C HIS A 32 -3.08 14.92 -3.38
N ALA A 33 -3.75 14.10 -2.58
CA ALA A 33 -5.06 14.44 -2.04
C ALA A 33 -4.93 15.62 -1.06
N SER A 34 -5.93 16.49 -1.04
CA SER A 34 -6.07 17.46 0.05
C SER A 34 -6.53 16.78 1.34
N GLN A 35 -6.47 17.48 2.47
CA GLN A 35 -6.97 16.92 3.73
C GLN A 35 -8.43 16.48 3.58
N ALA A 36 -9.28 17.32 2.98
CA ALA A 36 -10.69 17.01 2.78
C ALA A 36 -10.92 15.76 1.89
N GLN A 37 -10.05 15.53 0.91
CA GLN A 37 -10.13 14.33 0.06
C GLN A 37 -9.64 13.09 0.81
N VAL A 38 -8.58 13.20 1.61
CA VAL A 38 -8.13 12.11 2.48
C VAL A 38 -9.22 11.72 3.48
N GLU A 39 -9.93 12.70 4.04
CA GLU A 39 -11.02 12.46 4.99
C GLU A 39 -12.23 11.76 4.37
N GLN A 40 -12.44 11.88 3.05
CA GLN A 40 -13.46 11.09 2.35
C GLN A 40 -13.09 9.60 2.27
N THR A 41 -11.79 9.28 2.25
CA THR A 41 -11.28 7.91 2.14
C THR A 41 -11.05 7.28 3.52
N LEU A 42 -10.45 8.01 4.46
CA LEU A 42 -10.01 7.49 5.77
C LEU A 42 -10.95 7.88 6.92
N GLY A 43 -11.97 8.70 6.67
CA GLY A 43 -12.77 9.34 7.70
C GLY A 43 -12.06 10.56 8.32
N ALA A 44 -12.73 11.20 9.28
CA ALA A 44 -12.19 12.37 9.95
C ALA A 44 -10.87 12.07 10.68
N ALA A 45 -9.94 13.03 10.65
CA ALA A 45 -8.71 12.94 11.43
C ALA A 45 -9.01 12.91 12.94
N GLU A 46 -8.29 12.08 13.69
CA GLU A 46 -8.34 12.06 15.16
C GLU A 46 -7.74 13.33 15.74
N PHE A 47 -6.59 13.75 15.18
CA PHE A 47 -5.96 15.01 15.50
C PHE A 47 -5.02 15.45 14.37
N CYS A 48 -4.76 16.75 14.34
CA CYS A 48 -3.75 17.34 13.47
C CYS A 48 -2.79 18.21 14.28
N ARG A 49 -1.51 18.21 13.90
CA ARG A 49 -0.46 19.02 14.51
C ARG A 49 0.35 19.73 13.44
N LYS A 50 0.77 20.96 13.72
CA LYS A 50 1.74 21.66 12.86
C LYS A 50 3.13 21.06 13.08
N SER A 51 3.84 20.78 12.00
CA SER A 51 5.24 20.35 11.99
C SER A 51 6.09 21.34 11.19
N ARG A 52 7.41 21.11 11.17
CA ARG A 52 8.32 21.87 10.29
C ARG A 52 7.97 21.71 8.81
N HIS A 53 7.34 20.60 8.44
CA HIS A 53 7.11 20.20 7.05
C HIS A 53 5.68 20.47 6.58
N GLY A 54 4.76 20.81 7.48
CA GLY A 54 3.37 21.07 7.12
C GLY A 54 2.39 20.73 8.25
N LEU A 55 1.15 20.41 7.87
CA LEU A 55 0.14 19.89 8.79
C LEU A 55 0.23 18.37 8.79
N ALA A 56 0.54 17.75 9.93
CA ALA A 56 0.50 16.29 10.09
C ALA A 56 -0.81 15.89 10.77
N CYS A 57 -1.64 15.10 10.11
CA CYS A 57 -2.90 14.60 10.65
C CYS A 57 -2.85 13.08 10.80
N ARG A 58 -3.32 12.58 11.95
CA ARG A 58 -3.48 11.15 12.22
C ARG A 58 -4.95 10.77 12.02
N TYR A 59 -5.17 9.61 11.42
CA TYR A 59 -6.46 9.03 11.13
C TYR A 59 -6.58 7.69 11.87
N ALA A 60 -7.76 7.41 12.43
CA ALA A 60 -8.02 6.18 13.17
C ALA A 60 -7.91 4.94 12.28
N ALA A 61 -8.28 5.08 10.99
CA ALA A 61 -8.18 4.03 10.01
C ALA A 61 -6.71 3.61 9.81
N TYR A 62 -6.39 2.39 10.25
CA TYR A 62 -5.10 1.72 10.02
C TYR A 62 -3.87 2.52 10.48
N GLY A 63 -4.04 3.34 11.54
CA GLY A 63 -2.94 4.11 12.12
C GLY A 63 -2.27 5.09 11.14
N VAL A 64 -3.00 5.51 10.09
CA VAL A 64 -2.43 6.35 9.02
C VAL A 64 -2.14 7.76 9.54
N GLU A 65 -0.95 8.25 9.29
CA GLU A 65 -0.56 9.65 9.43
C GLU A 65 -0.23 10.23 8.05
N VAL A 66 -0.79 11.40 7.74
CA VAL A 66 -0.51 12.12 6.49
C VAL A 66 0.07 13.49 6.82
N VAL A 67 1.20 13.81 6.19
CA VAL A 67 1.78 15.16 6.22
C VAL A 67 1.36 15.91 4.95
N PHE A 68 0.66 17.02 5.16
CA PHE A 68 0.21 17.91 4.11
C PHE A 68 1.11 19.15 4.02
N ALA A 69 1.63 19.43 2.82
CA ALA A 69 2.18 20.75 2.52
C ALA A 69 1.34 21.41 1.44
N LYS A 70 1.00 22.69 1.65
CA LYS A 70 0.10 23.45 0.75
C LYS A 70 -1.20 22.71 0.43
N ASP A 71 -1.80 22.08 1.45
CA ASP A 71 -3.03 21.29 1.33
C ASP A 71 -2.92 20.10 0.34
N LYS A 72 -1.74 19.49 0.26
CA LYS A 72 -1.48 18.29 -0.54
C LYS A 72 -0.69 17.28 0.26
N ALA A 73 -1.13 16.03 0.26
CA ALA A 73 -0.39 14.92 0.86
C ALA A 73 0.98 14.80 0.20
N GLU A 74 2.04 14.94 1.01
CA GLU A 74 3.43 14.79 0.56
C GLU A 74 4.13 13.58 1.22
N GLN A 75 3.64 13.16 2.39
CA GLN A 75 4.12 11.97 3.08
C GLN A 75 2.92 11.24 3.70
N ILE A 76 2.89 9.92 3.56
CA ILE A 76 1.89 9.05 4.16
C ILE A 76 2.64 7.97 4.94
N ILE A 77 2.29 7.79 6.20
CA ILE A 77 2.88 6.81 7.10
C ILE A 77 1.74 5.91 7.57
N ILE A 78 1.88 4.60 7.41
CA ILE A 78 0.90 3.62 7.89
C ILE A 78 1.56 2.95 9.08
N ASN A 79 1.15 3.33 10.30
CA ASN A 79 1.71 2.79 11.52
C ASN A 79 0.93 1.53 11.92
N ASP A 80 1.66 0.44 12.21
CA ASP A 80 1.08 -0.83 12.65
C ASP A 80 -0.01 -1.34 11.69
N PRO A 81 0.36 -1.75 10.45
CA PRO A 81 -0.59 -2.30 9.48
C PRO A 81 -1.17 -3.69 9.87
N GLY A 82 -0.96 -4.11 11.13
CA GLY A 82 -1.39 -5.40 11.67
C GLY A 82 -0.50 -6.55 11.19
N GLU A 83 -1.12 -7.69 10.88
CA GLU A 83 -0.43 -8.93 10.48
C GLU A 83 0.01 -8.93 9.00
N LEU A 84 0.35 -7.75 8.46
CA LEU A 84 0.80 -7.65 7.07
C LEU A 84 2.23 -8.21 6.97
N PRO A 85 2.46 -9.31 6.20
CA PRO A 85 3.77 -9.92 6.14
C PRO A 85 4.77 -8.98 5.50
N TYR A 86 6.02 -9.06 5.95
CA TYR A 86 7.13 -8.34 5.35
C TYR A 86 7.61 -9.07 4.08
N ASP A 87 6.83 -8.92 3.02
CA ASP A 87 7.15 -9.43 1.69
C ASP A 87 6.65 -8.50 0.58
N LYS A 88 7.11 -8.74 -0.64
CA LYS A 88 6.76 -7.90 -1.80
C LYS A 88 5.27 -7.87 -2.16
N SER A 89 4.49 -8.86 -1.72
CA SER A 89 3.04 -8.87 -1.95
C SER A 89 2.30 -7.84 -1.09
N ALA A 90 2.92 -7.36 -0.01
CA ALA A 90 2.37 -6.33 0.86
C ALA A 90 2.02 -5.04 0.10
N ILE A 91 2.75 -4.71 -0.97
CA ILE A 91 2.47 -3.54 -1.79
C ILE A 91 1.06 -3.58 -2.43
N ALA A 92 0.53 -4.77 -2.72
CA ALA A 92 -0.83 -4.91 -3.23
C ALA A 92 -1.89 -4.59 -2.18
N ARG A 93 -1.57 -4.83 -0.90
CA ARG A 93 -2.43 -4.45 0.24
C ARG A 93 -2.44 -2.94 0.44
N LEU A 94 -1.49 -2.21 -0.13
CA LEU A 94 -1.45 -0.75 -0.17
C LEU A 94 -2.08 -0.13 -1.44
N GLY A 95 -2.81 -0.94 -2.22
CA GLY A 95 -3.56 -0.48 -3.40
C GLY A 95 -2.77 -0.43 -4.71
N PHE A 96 -1.50 -0.82 -4.70
CA PHE A 96 -0.70 -0.86 -5.92
C PHE A 96 -0.81 -2.21 -6.64
N LYS A 97 -0.36 -2.24 -7.90
CA LYS A 97 -0.09 -3.52 -8.57
C LYS A 97 1.17 -4.14 -7.96
N GLY A 98 1.20 -5.47 -7.83
CA GLY A 98 2.41 -6.17 -7.41
C GLY A 98 3.57 -5.84 -8.34
N GLN A 99 4.72 -5.51 -7.75
CA GLN A 99 5.97 -5.20 -8.45
C GLN A 99 7.16 -5.56 -7.56
N GLU A 100 8.30 -5.87 -8.16
CA GLU A 100 9.52 -6.15 -7.39
C GLU A 100 10.08 -4.88 -6.78
N PRO A 101 10.61 -4.94 -5.55
CA PRO A 101 11.31 -3.81 -4.94
C PRO A 101 12.70 -3.61 -5.56
N GLU A 102 13.17 -2.37 -5.63
CA GLU A 102 14.54 -2.04 -5.99
C GLU A 102 15.53 -2.42 -4.88
N VAL A 103 15.09 -2.35 -3.62
CA VAL A 103 15.86 -2.78 -2.44
C VAL A 103 15.02 -3.72 -1.61
N ALA A 104 15.56 -4.87 -1.24
CA ALA A 104 14.95 -5.78 -0.28
C ALA A 104 16.03 -6.36 0.63
N THR A 105 16.00 -5.98 1.89
CA THR A 105 16.87 -6.51 2.95
C THR A 105 16.01 -6.92 4.15
N ASP A 106 16.63 -7.49 5.19
CA ASP A 106 15.95 -7.78 6.46
C ASP A 106 15.61 -6.51 7.27
N GLU A 107 15.99 -5.32 6.78
CA GLU A 107 15.79 -4.02 7.46
C GLU A 107 14.84 -3.08 6.71
N VAL A 108 14.79 -3.16 5.38
CA VAL A 108 13.92 -2.30 4.57
C VAL A 108 13.65 -2.90 3.18
N MET A 109 12.41 -2.72 2.72
CA MET A 109 12.00 -3.02 1.36
C MET A 109 11.51 -1.74 0.69
N THR A 110 12.17 -1.32 -0.38
CA THR A 110 11.92 -0.02 -1.01
C THR A 110 11.54 -0.19 -2.47
N TRP A 111 10.51 0.56 -2.87
CA TRP A 111 10.12 0.79 -4.24
C TRP A 111 10.35 2.24 -4.65
N GLN A 112 10.93 2.43 -5.83
CA GLN A 112 11.03 3.71 -6.51
C GLN A 112 10.22 3.65 -7.81
N THR A 113 10.12 4.76 -8.54
CA THR A 113 9.48 4.83 -9.87
C THR A 113 7.98 4.52 -9.94
N ILE A 114 7.28 4.44 -8.80
CA ILE A 114 5.81 4.35 -8.77
C ILE A 114 5.23 5.71 -9.21
N PRO A 115 4.30 5.77 -10.19
CA PRO A 115 3.69 7.03 -10.62
C PRO A 115 3.12 7.85 -9.45
N GLY A 116 3.58 9.10 -9.32
CA GLY A 116 3.18 10.02 -8.25
C GLY A 116 3.91 9.79 -6.92
N ILE A 117 4.74 8.76 -6.78
CA ILE A 117 5.46 8.41 -5.55
C ILE A 117 6.96 8.46 -5.82
N ALA A 118 7.68 9.21 -5.00
CA ALA A 118 9.13 9.27 -5.04
C ALA A 118 9.74 8.00 -4.42
N GLU A 119 9.14 7.53 -3.33
CA GLU A 119 9.59 6.34 -2.60
C GLU A 119 8.43 5.71 -1.83
N LEU A 120 8.37 4.38 -1.83
CA LEU A 120 7.61 3.58 -0.88
C LEU A 120 8.62 2.69 -0.14
N SER A 121 8.64 2.74 1.19
CA SER A 121 9.53 1.93 2.02
C SER A 121 8.70 1.18 3.07
N LEU A 122 8.95 -0.12 3.21
CA LEU A 122 8.38 -0.97 4.27
C LEU A 122 9.49 -1.30 5.27
N PHE A 123 9.20 -1.13 6.55
CA PHE A 123 10.13 -1.41 7.63
C PHE A 123 9.60 -2.59 8.45
N PRO A 124 10.39 -3.66 8.64
CA PRO A 124 9.94 -4.85 9.33
C PRO A 124 10.03 -4.75 10.85
N ASP A 125 9.15 -5.47 11.52
CA ASP A 125 9.30 -6.00 12.88
C ASP A 125 9.18 -7.52 12.78
N HIS A 126 10.31 -8.22 12.83
CA HIS A 126 10.39 -9.66 12.54
C HIS A 126 9.88 -10.03 11.14
N ASP A 127 8.81 -10.81 11.04
CA ASP A 127 8.21 -11.32 9.79
C ASP A 127 7.04 -10.46 9.28
N LYS A 128 6.70 -9.38 9.99
CA LYS A 128 5.63 -8.44 9.65
C LYS A 128 6.17 -7.03 9.43
N ILE A 129 5.34 -6.16 8.87
CA ILE A 129 5.66 -4.75 8.70
C ILE A 129 5.32 -4.00 10.00
N ASP A 130 6.30 -3.26 10.53
CA ASP A 130 6.09 -2.30 11.63
C ASP A 130 5.40 -1.04 11.12
N TYR A 131 5.96 -0.45 10.05
CA TYR A 131 5.35 0.68 9.37
C TYR A 131 5.72 0.75 7.89
N ALA A 132 4.83 1.38 7.13
CA ALA A 132 5.08 1.77 5.74
C ALA A 132 5.23 3.29 5.64
N LEU A 133 6.22 3.74 4.86
CA LEU A 133 6.46 5.14 4.54
C LEU A 133 6.29 5.35 3.05
N VAL A 134 5.47 6.33 2.67
CA VAL A 134 5.27 6.77 1.28
C VAL A 134 5.69 8.23 1.19
N VAL A 135 6.61 8.54 0.30
CA VAL A 135 6.99 9.91 -0.06
C VAL A 135 6.46 10.21 -1.45
N VAL A 136 5.64 11.25 -1.56
CA VAL A 136 4.98 11.65 -2.82
C VAL A 136 5.92 12.51 -3.67
N THR A 137 5.83 12.40 -5.00
CA THR A 137 6.64 13.21 -5.94
C THR A 137 5.98 14.54 -6.27
N PRO A 138 6.67 15.69 -6.30
CA PRO A 138 8.07 15.85 -5.93
C PRO A 138 8.23 15.77 -4.40
N PRO A 139 9.33 15.19 -3.92
CA PRO A 139 9.55 15.07 -2.48
C PRO A 139 9.64 16.46 -1.83
N PRO A 140 9.22 16.59 -0.55
CA PRO A 140 9.27 17.85 0.18
C PRO A 140 10.66 18.49 0.10
N GLY A 141 10.72 19.77 -0.30
CA GLY A 141 11.96 20.54 -0.28
C GLY A 141 12.87 20.41 -1.50
N ARG A 142 12.52 19.63 -2.54
CA ARG A 142 13.19 19.70 -3.85
C ARG A 142 12.34 20.55 -4.82
N LYS A 143 12.72 21.82 -4.98
CA LYS A 143 12.33 22.65 -6.12
C LYS A 143 13.48 22.72 -7.10
#